data_AF-A0A2E2XCJ3-F1
#
_entry.id   AF-A0A2E2XCJ3-F1
#
_cell.length_a   1.000
_cell.length_b   1.000
_cell.length_c   1.000
_cell.angle_alpha   90.00
_cell.angle_beta   90.00
_cell.angle_gamma   90.00
#
_symmetry.space_group_name_H-M   'P 1'
#
loop_
_entity.id
_entity.type
_entity.pdbx_description
1 polymer ?
#
loop_
_entity_poly.entity_id
_entity_poly.type
_entity_poly.pdbx_seq_one_letter_code
_entity_poly.pdbx_strand_id
1 'polypeptide(L)'
;MRVLMASDSRLDADVICTSVREAKRVLNEQSVSTLYVSQTIDGREQGIDVLRWAESRGVLPRQIMLIDPSPATCAELGHFLKAKGFRALDSRKFMRIKH
;
A
#
# COMPACT_ATOMS: atom_id res chain seq x y z
N MET A 1 13.16 0.03 -2.35
CA MET A 1 12.72 -1.31 -1.92
C MET A 1 11.22 -1.47 -2.17
N ARG A 2 10.82 -2.65 -2.65
CA ARG A 2 9.44 -3.05 -2.96
C ARG A 2 8.90 -3.90 -1.83
N VAL A 3 7.77 -3.49 -1.25
CA VAL A 3 7.12 -4.21 -0.15
C VAL A 3 5.77 -4.74 -0.61
N LEU A 4 5.56 -6.04 -0.50
CA LEU A 4 4.28 -6.69 -0.73
C LEU A 4 3.54 -6.87 0.60
N MET A 5 2.29 -6.42 0.62
CA MET A 5 1.39 -6.61 1.74
C MET A 5 0.15 -7.37 1.27
N ALA A 6 0.22 -8.69 1.39
CA ALA A 6 -0.82 -9.63 1.00
C ALA A 6 -0.57 -10.99 1.66
N SER A 7 -1.61 -11.81 1.77
CA SER A 7 -1.50 -13.20 2.26
C SER A 7 -0.91 -14.16 1.21
N ASP A 8 -0.71 -13.73 -0.05
CA ASP A 8 -0.18 -14.55 -1.14
C ASP A 8 1.03 -13.85 -1.82
N SER A 9 2.09 -14.61 -2.09
CA SER A 9 3.42 -14.13 -2.49
C SER A 9 3.66 -14.07 -4.02
N ARG A 10 2.63 -13.86 -4.83
CA ARG A 10 2.74 -13.97 -6.32
C ARG A 10 3.42 -12.81 -7.03
N LEU A 11 3.97 -11.84 -6.31
CA LEU A 11 4.53 -10.62 -6.88
C LEU A 11 6.02 -10.51 -6.53
N ASP A 12 6.79 -10.04 -7.51
CA ASP A 12 8.21 -9.77 -7.35
C ASP A 12 8.39 -8.53 -6.43
N ALA A 13 8.58 -8.82 -5.14
CA ALA A 13 8.80 -7.87 -4.07
C ALA A 13 10.02 -8.28 -3.24
N ASP A 14 10.74 -7.30 -2.71
CA ASP A 14 11.97 -7.52 -1.95
C ASP A 14 11.65 -7.96 -0.52
N VAL A 15 10.49 -7.55 0.00
CA VAL A 15 9.97 -7.91 1.33
C VAL A 15 8.49 -8.23 1.23
N ILE A 16 8.08 -9.31 1.88
CA ILE A 16 6.68 -9.73 2.00
C ILE A 16 6.25 -9.58 3.46
N CYS A 17 5.15 -8.87 3.67
CA CYS A 17 4.53 -8.66 4.96
C CYS A 17 3.16 -9.33 4.94
N THR A 18 2.98 -10.38 5.74
CA THR A 18 1.70 -11.09 5.84
C THR A 18 0.80 -10.51 6.94
N SER A 19 1.28 -9.50 7.66
CA SER A 19 0.52 -8.77 8.67
C SER A 19 0.70 -7.27 8.57
N VAL A 20 -0.32 -6.54 9.02
CA VAL A 20 -0.28 -5.08 9.14
C VAL A 20 0.85 -4.61 10.07
N ARG A 21 1.13 -5.35 11.15
CA ARG A 21 2.21 -5.02 12.10
C ARG A 21 3.58 -5.00 11.41
N GLU A 22 3.87 -6.02 10.60
CA GLU A 22 5.12 -6.10 9.84
C GLU A 22 5.22 -4.99 8.81
N ALA A 23 4.15 -4.73 8.07
CA ALA A 23 4.12 -3.65 7.09
C ALA A 23 4.41 -2.29 7.73
N LYS A 24 3.78 -1.98 8.87
CA LYS A 24 4.05 -0.75 9.64
C LYS A 24 5.52 -0.68 10.06
N ARG A 25 6.08 -1.77 10.59
CA ARG A 25 7.49 -1.84 10.98
C ARG A 25 8.42 -1.54 9.81
N VAL A 26 8.25 -2.24 8.69
CA VAL A 26 9.08 -2.08 7.49
C VAL A 26 8.96 -0.67 6.91
N LEU A 27 7.76 -0.11 6.81
CA LEU A 27 7.55 1.26 6.33
C LEU A 27 8.21 2.31 7.23
N ASN A 28 8.30 2.05 8.55
CA ASN A 28 8.93 2.97 9.49
C ASN A 28 10.46 2.87 9.50
N GLU A 29 10.99 1.67 9.32
CA GLU A 29 12.42 1.36 9.48
C GLU A 29 13.21 1.44 8.16
N GLN A 30 12.52 1.31 7.02
CA GLN A 30 13.17 1.12 5.72
C GLN A 30 12.70 2.12 4.67
N SER A 31 13.57 2.41 3.70
CA SER A 31 13.21 3.24 2.55
C SER A 31 12.41 2.44 1.52
N VAL A 32 11.08 2.53 1.63
CA VAL A 32 10.15 1.87 0.71
C VAL A 32 9.84 2.78 -0.48
N SER A 33 10.15 2.30 -1.69
CA SER A 33 9.90 3.00 -2.95
C SER A 33 8.52 2.67 -3.52
N THR A 34 8.12 1.40 -3.38
CA THR A 34 6.84 0.88 -3.88
C THR A 34 6.19 0.00 -2.82
N LEU A 35 4.92 0.28 -2.52
CA LEU A 35 4.08 -0.57 -1.67
C LEU A 35 3.00 -1.23 -2.54
N TYR A 36 2.94 -2.55 -2.50
CA TYR A 36 1.86 -3.35 -3.07
C TYR A 36 0.91 -3.69 -1.93
N VAL A 37 -0.36 -3.29 -2.05
CA VAL A 37 -1.34 -3.39 -0.96
C VAL A 37 -2.62 -4.06 -1.45
N SER A 38 -3.04 -5.12 -0.76
CA SER A 38 -4.41 -5.61 -0.78
C SER A 38 -5.15 -5.11 0.45
N GLN A 39 -6.47 -4.96 0.34
CA GLN A 39 -7.30 -4.65 1.50
C GLN A 39 -7.35 -5.84 2.46
N THR A 40 -7.40 -7.06 1.92
CA THR A 40 -7.49 -8.28 2.69
C THR A 40 -6.09 -8.78 3.04
N ILE A 41 -5.73 -8.63 4.31
CA ILE A 41 -4.55 -9.21 4.94
C ILE A 41 -5.02 -9.94 6.18
N ASP A 42 -4.32 -11.00 6.54
CA ASP A 42 -4.67 -11.82 7.69
C ASP A 42 -4.65 -10.96 8.98
N GLY A 43 -5.77 -10.98 9.71
CA GLY A 43 -5.94 -10.29 10.98
C GLY A 43 -7.15 -9.34 11.03
N ARG A 44 -7.15 -8.47 12.05
CA ARG A 44 -8.25 -7.52 12.31
C ARG A 44 -8.09 -6.20 11.54
N GLU A 45 -6.85 -5.82 11.25
CA GLU A 45 -6.51 -4.59 10.51
C GLU A 45 -6.41 -4.90 9.01
N GLN A 46 -6.76 -3.93 8.17
CA GLN A 46 -6.85 -4.06 6.72
C GLN A 46 -5.84 -3.16 5.99
N GLY A 47 -5.73 -3.33 4.67
CA GLY A 47 -4.83 -2.52 3.84
C GLY A 47 -5.02 -1.01 4.01
N ILE A 48 -6.28 -0.54 4.10
CA ILE A 48 -6.59 0.87 4.37
C ILE A 48 -6.01 1.38 5.69
N ASP A 49 -5.91 0.54 6.72
CA ASP A 49 -5.39 0.96 8.03
C ASP A 49 -3.89 1.24 7.97
N VAL A 50 -3.16 0.46 7.17
CA VAL A 50 -1.73 0.70 6.88
C VAL A 50 -1.55 1.98 6.09
N LEU A 51 -2.39 2.23 5.09
CA LEU A 51 -2.32 3.47 4.30
C LEU A 51 -2.60 4.70 5.18
N ARG A 52 -3.63 4.64 6.04
CA ARG A 52 -3.95 5.71 7.00
C ARG A 52 -2.81 5.93 7.99
N TRP A 53 -2.28 4.87 8.57
CA TRP A 53 -1.16 4.95 9.49
C TRP A 53 0.10 5.52 8.81
N ALA A 54 0.47 5.04 7.63
CA ALA A 54 1.67 5.47 6.92
C ALA A 54 1.59 6.94 6.49
N GLU A 55 0.40 7.40 6.08
CA GLU A 55 0.15 8.81 5.81
C GLU A 55 0.28 9.66 7.08
N SER A 56 -0.31 9.23 8.20
CA SER A 56 -0.20 9.96 9.48
C SER A 56 1.24 10.08 10.00
N ARG A 57 2.12 9.15 9.60
CA ARG A 57 3.55 9.13 9.93
C ARG A 57 4.44 9.80 8.89
N GLY A 58 3.90 10.22 7.75
CA GLY A 58 4.69 10.77 6.64
C GLY A 58 5.61 9.75 5.95
N VAL A 59 5.38 8.46 6.16
CA VAL A 59 6.20 7.35 5.59
C VAL A 59 5.54 6.68 4.39
N LEU A 60 4.44 7.26 3.88
CA LEU A 60 3.73 6.71 2.74
C LEU A 60 4.61 6.76 1.47
N PRO A 61 4.89 5.61 0.81
CA PRO A 61 5.77 5.55 -0.35
C PRO A 61 5.28 6.37 -1.53
N ARG A 62 6.19 6.75 -2.42
CA ARG A 62 5.84 7.53 -3.62
C ARG A 62 4.99 6.74 -4.61
N GLN A 63 5.19 5.43 -4.69
CA GLN A 63 4.43 4.55 -5.55
C GLN A 63 3.62 3.55 -4.72
N ILE A 64 2.34 3.45 -5.03
CA ILE A 64 1.43 2.49 -4.42
C ILE A 64 0.75 1.69 -5.53
N MET A 65 0.69 0.37 -5.38
CA MET A 65 -0.04 -0.51 -6.27
C MET A 65 -1.09 -1.29 -5.51
N LEU A 66 -2.35 -1.14 -5.93
CA LEU A 66 -3.48 -1.87 -5.41
C LEU A 66 -3.54 -3.23 -6.09
N ILE A 67 -3.43 -4.28 -5.30
CA ILE A 67 -3.37 -5.67 -5.80
C ILE A 67 -4.59 -6.49 -5.35
N ASP A 68 -5.61 -5.80 -4.83
CA ASP A 68 -6.83 -6.45 -4.40
C ASP A 68 -7.59 -7.07 -5.59
N PRO A 69 -8.12 -8.30 -5.47
CA PRO A 69 -8.91 -8.91 -6.52
C PRO A 69 -10.23 -8.15 -6.78
N SER A 70 -10.78 -7.47 -5.78
CA SER A 70 -12.04 -6.72 -5.90
C SER A 70 -11.80 -5.35 -6.56
N PRO A 71 -12.42 -5.08 -7.73
CA PRO A 71 -12.35 -3.76 -8.35
C PRO A 71 -12.98 -2.66 -7.50
N ALA A 72 -14.05 -2.97 -6.77
CA ALA A 72 -14.73 -2.03 -5.87
C ALA A 72 -13.80 -1.61 -4.72
N THR A 73 -13.06 -2.56 -4.17
CA THR A 73 -12.09 -2.32 -3.11
C THR A 73 -10.89 -1.52 -3.63
N CYS A 74 -10.40 -1.83 -4.83
CA CYS A 74 -9.40 -1.00 -5.50
C CYS A 74 -9.90 0.44 -5.71
N ALA A 75 -11.17 0.62 -6.07
CA ALA A 75 -11.75 1.95 -6.25
C ALA A 75 -11.79 2.73 -4.94
N GLU A 76 -12.23 2.12 -3.83
CA GLU A 76 -12.26 2.73 -2.49
C GLU A 76 -10.86 3.18 -2.04
N LEU A 77 -9.88 2.28 -2.11
CA LEU A 77 -8.49 2.59 -1.80
C LEU A 77 -7.93 3.68 -2.72
N GLY A 78 -8.27 3.62 -4.01
CA GLY A 78 -7.90 4.64 -4.99
C GLY A 78 -8.48 6.02 -4.66
N HIS A 79 -9.73 6.10 -4.17
CA HIS A 79 -10.33 7.35 -3.70
C HIS A 79 -9.56 7.93 -2.52
N PHE A 80 -9.19 7.10 -1.54
CA PHE A 80 -8.33 7.53 -0.44
C PHE A 80 -7.00 8.09 -0.94
N LEU A 81 -6.30 7.38 -1.82
CA LEU A 81 -5.01 7.80 -2.36
C LEU A 81 -5.09 9.13 -3.12
N LYS A 82 -6.12 9.30 -3.96
CA LYS A 82 -6.38 10.55 -4.68
C LYS A 82 -6.59 11.72 -3.71
N ALA A 83 -7.35 11.50 -2.63
CA ALA A 83 -7.55 12.51 -1.58
C ALA A 83 -6.26 12.87 -0.82
N LYS A 84 -5.22 12.01 -0.88
CA LYS A 84 -3.87 12.28 -0.34
C LYS A 84 -2.87 12.80 -1.38
N GLY A 85 -3.37 13.24 -2.53
CA GLY A 85 -2.55 13.87 -3.58
C GLY A 85 -1.81 12.88 -4.48
N PHE A 86 -2.16 11.60 -4.47
CA PHE A 86 -1.66 10.65 -5.46
C PHE A 86 -2.39 10.82 -6.79
N ARG A 87 -1.64 10.70 -7.88
CA ARG A 87 -2.19 10.59 -9.24
C ARG A 87 -2.30 9.12 -9.62
N ALA A 88 -3.43 8.74 -10.19
CA ALA A 88 -3.60 7.42 -10.78
C ALA A 88 -2.86 7.38 -12.13
N LEU A 89 -1.99 6.39 -12.32
CA LEU A 89 -1.39 6.06 -13.61
C LEU A 89 -2.26 5.06 -14.37
N ASP A 90 -2.93 4.17 -13.64
CA ASP A 90 -3.97 3.26 -14.13
C ASP A 90 -4.96 2.98 -12.99
N SER A 91 -5.83 1.97 -13.12
CA SER A 91 -6.84 1.62 -12.11
C SER A 91 -6.27 1.07 -10.81
N ARG A 92 -4.98 0.70 -10.77
CA ARG A 92 -4.32 0.03 -9.65
C ARG A 92 -3.03 0.73 -9.23
N LYS A 93 -2.36 1.46 -10.10
CA LYS A 93 -1.07 2.10 -9.86
C LYS A 93 -1.24 3.59 -9.59
N PHE A 94 -0.69 4.03 -8.47
CA PHE A 94 -0.76 5.40 -7.99
C PHE A 94 0.64 5.94 -7.71
N MET A 95 0.86 7.20 -8.04
CA MET A 95 2.14 7.87 -7.84
C MET A 95 1.95 9.29 -7.28
N ARG A 96 2.78 9.64 -6.29
CA ARG A 96 2.87 10.99 -5.75
C ARG A 96 4.16 11.65 -6.24
N ILE A 97 4.00 12.71 -7.03
CA ILE A 97 5.11 13.55 -7.50
C ILE A 97 5.41 14.53 -6.37
N LYS A 98 6.63 14.52 -5.81
CA LYS A 98 7.03 15.59 -4.89
C LYS A 98 7.09 16.90 -5.68
N HIS A 99 6.44 17.94 -5.17
CA HIS A 99 6.88 19.32 -5.42
C HIS A 99 8.14 19.60 -4.58
#